data_AF-A0ABD0XE45-F1
#
_entry.id   AF-A0ABD0XE45-F1
#
_cell.length_a   1.000
_cell.length_b   1.000
_cell.length_c   1.000
_cell.angle_alpha   90.00
_cell.angle_beta   90.00
_cell.angle_gamma   90.00
#
_symmetry.space_group_name_H-M   'P 1'
#
loop_
_entity.id
_entity.type
_entity.pdbx_description
1 polymer ?
#
loop_
_entity_poly.entity_id
_entity_poly.type
_entity_poly.pdbx_seq_one_letter_code
_entity_poly.pdbx_strand_id
1 'polypeptide(L)'
;MLCNFQPREHVQTVFFSYDLFPILFISLLGITNGYLGTLPMIYGPKVVPRDLAEPAGVVMSFFLTLGLAAGSAFSVLIVHII
;
A
#
# COMPACT_ATOMS: atom_id res chain seq x y z
N MET A 1 0.10 -6.52 -11.88
CA MET A 1 0.15 -6.18 -13.32
C MET A 1 0.84 -7.24 -14.16
N LEU A 2 2.02 -7.74 -13.78
CA LEU A 2 2.77 -8.73 -14.57
C LEU A 2 2.43 -10.22 -14.25
N CYS A 3 1.56 -10.47 -13.27
CA CYS A 3 1.09 -11.80 -12.88
C CYS A 3 -0.12 -12.25 -13.73
N ASN A 4 -0.59 -13.48 -13.50
CA ASN A 4 -1.67 -14.07 -14.29
C ASN A 4 -3.08 -13.48 -14.04
N PHE A 5 -3.30 -12.22 -14.39
CA PHE A 5 -4.59 -11.53 -14.27
C PHE A 5 -5.42 -11.74 -15.55
N GLN A 6 -6.66 -12.23 -15.43
CA GLN A 6 -7.61 -12.47 -16.53
C GLN A 6 -8.96 -11.80 -16.21
N PRO A 7 -9.69 -11.23 -17.19
CA PRO A 7 -9.44 -11.20 -18.64
C PRO A 7 -8.50 -10.06 -19.07
N ARG A 8 -7.73 -10.25 -20.16
CA ARG A 8 -6.68 -9.32 -20.62
C ARG A 8 -7.06 -8.69 -21.95
N GLU A 9 -7.26 -7.37 -21.98
CA GLU A 9 -7.55 -6.64 -23.22
C GLU A 9 -6.29 -5.95 -23.81
N HIS A 10 -5.39 -5.37 -23.00
CA HIS A 10 -4.24 -4.59 -23.53
C HIS A 10 -2.82 -5.11 -23.18
N VAL A 11 -2.62 -5.95 -22.16
CA VAL A 11 -1.28 -6.37 -21.70
C VAL A 11 -1.09 -7.89 -21.82
N GLN A 12 -0.42 -8.34 -22.90
CA GLN A 12 -0.26 -9.77 -23.24
C GLN A 12 1.02 -10.44 -22.68
N THR A 13 1.97 -9.70 -22.11
CA THR A 13 3.25 -10.25 -21.63
C THR A 13 3.15 -10.81 -20.21
N VAL A 14 3.02 -12.14 -20.10
CA VAL A 14 3.00 -12.87 -18.82
C VAL A 14 4.43 -13.27 -18.45
N PHE A 15 5.09 -12.50 -17.58
CA PHE A 15 6.43 -12.86 -17.09
C PHE A 15 6.37 -13.90 -15.95
N PHE A 16 5.26 -13.91 -15.19
CA PHE A 16 5.04 -14.80 -14.05
C PHE A 16 3.72 -15.56 -14.22
N SER A 17 3.78 -16.71 -14.89
CA SER A 17 2.61 -17.54 -15.20
C SER A 17 2.09 -18.38 -14.03
N TYR A 18 2.94 -18.64 -13.02
CA TYR A 18 2.55 -19.40 -11.83
C TYR A 18 1.87 -18.51 -10.79
N ASP A 19 0.74 -18.96 -10.26
CA ASP A 19 -0.03 -18.27 -9.20
C ASP A 19 0.75 -18.14 -7.87
N LEU A 20 1.87 -18.84 -7.73
CA LEU A 20 2.77 -18.71 -6.59
C LEU A 20 3.38 -17.30 -6.49
N PHE A 21 3.67 -16.66 -7.62
CA PHE A 21 4.28 -15.32 -7.64
C PHE A 21 3.36 -14.23 -7.06
N PRO A 22 2.10 -14.07 -7.50
CA PRO A 22 1.20 -13.10 -6.87
C PRO A 22 0.98 -13.40 -5.39
N ILE A 23 0.91 -14.67 -4.97
CA ILE A 23 0.79 -15.04 -3.54
C ILE A 23 2.01 -14.56 -2.75
N LEU A 24 3.23 -14.80 -3.25
CA LEU A 24 4.46 -14.34 -2.60
C LEU A 24 4.57 -12.82 -2.56
N PHE A 25 4.22 -12.12 -3.65
CA PHE A 25 4.28 -10.66 -3.67
C PHE A 25 3.23 -10.01 -2.77
N ILE A 26 2.00 -10.53 -2.74
CA ILE A 26 0.94 -10.00 -1.87
C ILE A 26 1.26 -10.26 -0.40
N SER A 27 1.77 -11.45 -0.06
CA SER A 27 2.17 -11.77 1.32
C SER A 27 3.33 -10.90 1.79
N LEU A 28 4.37 -10.72 0.96
CA LEU A 28 5.50 -9.84 1.28
C LEU A 28 5.06 -8.38 1.38
N LEU A 29 4.21 -7.91 0.48
CA LEU A 29 3.62 -6.57 0.53
C LEU A 29 2.78 -6.37 1.81
N GLY A 30 1.97 -7.36 2.19
CA GLY A 30 1.16 -7.32 3.41
C GLY A 30 2.02 -7.25 4.68
N ILE A 31 3.06 -8.07 4.77
CA ILE A 31 3.98 -8.08 5.92
C ILE A 31 4.74 -6.74 5.99
N THR A 32 5.30 -6.27 4.88
CA THR A 32 6.06 -5.01 4.85
C THR A 32 5.17 -3.81 5.15
N ASN A 33 3.97 -3.73 4.58
CA ASN A 33 3.03 -2.64 4.86
C ASN A 33 2.52 -2.69 6.31
N GLY A 34 2.16 -3.87 6.81
CA GLY A 34 1.75 -4.03 8.21
C GLY A 34 2.84 -3.59 9.19
N TYR A 35 4.09 -4.01 8.96
CA TYR A 35 5.22 -3.66 9.83
C TYR A 35 5.62 -2.18 9.69
N LEU A 36 5.88 -1.72 8.46
CA LEU A 36 6.33 -0.35 8.17
C LEU A 36 5.22 0.70 8.31
N GLY A 37 3.94 0.33 8.28
CA GLY A 37 2.83 1.23 8.56
C GLY A 37 2.57 1.37 10.07
N THR A 38 2.66 0.26 10.81
CA THR A 38 2.36 0.25 12.25
C THR A 38 3.50 0.82 13.09
N LEU A 39 4.76 0.52 12.76
CA LEU A 39 5.91 1.01 13.52
C LEU A 39 5.98 2.55 13.61
N PRO A 40 5.90 3.32 12.51
CA PRO A 40 5.92 4.77 12.59
C PRO A 40 4.73 5.30 13.37
N MET A 41 3.55 4.68 13.26
CA MET A 41 2.37 5.17 13.96
C MET A 41 2.44 4.93 15.48
N ILE A 42 3.16 3.90 15.92
CA ILE A 42 3.42 3.63 17.35
C ILE A 42 4.57 4.49 17.90
N TYR A 43 5.65 4.65 17.13
CA TYR A 43 6.87 5.32 17.60
C TYR A 43 6.90 6.83 17.30
N GLY A 44 6.18 7.30 16.28
CA GLY A 44 6.12 8.70 15.87
C GLY A 44 5.63 9.63 17.00
N PRO A 45 4.49 9.34 17.65
CA PRO A 45 4.03 10.13 18.79
C PRO A 45 4.95 10.06 20.02
N LYS A 46 5.85 9.07 20.09
CA LYS A 46 6.79 8.90 21.22
C LYS A 46 8.07 9.71 21.07
N VAL A 47 8.41 10.16 19.86
CA VAL A 47 9.62 10.98 19.59
C VAL A 47 9.35 12.48 19.68
N VAL A 48 8.09 12.88 19.84
CA VAL A 48 7.68 14.28 20.02
C VAL A 48 7.40 14.60 21.49
N PRO A 49 7.47 15.87 21.92
CA PRO A 49 7.07 16.29 23.26
C PRO A 49 5.65 15.86 23.58
N ARG A 50 5.37 15.52 24.85
CA ARG A 50 4.07 15.00 25.30
C ARG A 50 2.90 15.91 24.94
N ASP A 51 3.09 17.22 25.03
CA ASP A 51 2.08 18.23 24.67
C ASP A 51 1.73 18.23 23.17
N LEU A 52 2.61 17.67 22.32
CA LEU A 52 2.44 17.61 20.87
C LEU A 52 2.22 16.16 20.37
N ALA A 53 2.22 15.17 21.24
CA ALA A 53 2.07 13.76 20.87
C ALA A 53 0.70 13.45 20.27
N GLU A 54 -0.36 14.00 20.86
CA GLU A 54 -1.73 13.86 20.37
C GLU A 54 -1.95 14.50 18.98
N PRO A 55 -1.61 15.79 18.75
CA PRO A 55 -1.75 16.38 17.41
C PRO A 55 -0.82 15.72 16.38
N ALA A 56 0.36 15.25 16.77
CA ALA A 56 1.23 14.48 15.89
C ALA A 56 0.55 13.18 15.43
N GLY A 57 -0.09 12.43 16.33
CA GLY A 57 -0.84 11.22 15.99
C GLY A 57 -1.99 11.48 15.01
N VAL A 58 -2.70 12.61 15.16
CA VAL A 58 -3.76 13.04 14.23
C VAL A 58 -3.19 13.32 12.84
N VAL A 59 -2.09 14.07 12.74
CA VAL A 59 -1.44 14.37 11.46
C VAL A 59 -0.92 13.10 10.78
N MET A 60 -0.33 12.16 11.53
CA MET A 60 0.11 10.87 10.99
C MET A 60 -1.07 10.06 10.42
N SER A 61 -2.20 10.02 11.14
CA SER A 61 -3.42 9.34 10.69
C SER A 61 -4.02 9.99 9.44
N PHE A 62 -3.94 11.32 9.34
CA PHE A 62 -4.35 12.06 8.14
C PHE A 62 -3.51 11.66 6.93
N PHE A 63 -2.18 11.66 7.04
CA PHE A 63 -1.30 11.26 5.94
C PHE A 63 -1.48 9.80 5.53
N LEU A 64 -1.73 8.91 6.47
CA LEU A 64 -2.06 7.52 6.16
C LEU A 64 -3.34 7.44 5.33
N THR A 65 -4.40 8.12 5.76
CA THR A 65 -5.69 8.13 5.06
C THR A 65 -5.57 8.77 3.68
N LEU A 66 -4.80 9.85 3.56
CA LEU A 66 -4.50 10.50 2.29
C LEU A 66 -3.74 9.56 1.33
N GLY A 67 -2.75 8.82 1.84
CA GLY A 67 -2.03 7.82 1.06
C GLY A 67 -2.94 6.70 0.55
N LEU A 68 -3.87 6.22 1.39
CA LEU A 68 -4.88 5.23 0.99
C LEU A 68 -5.83 5.78 -0.08
N ALA A 69 -6.32 7.01 0.09
CA ALA A 69 -7.19 7.65 -0.87
C ALA A 69 -6.50 7.86 -2.23
N ALA A 70 -5.27 8.39 -2.22
CA ALA A 70 -4.46 8.57 -3.42
C ALA A 70 -4.18 7.22 -4.10
N GLY A 71 -3.74 6.21 -3.35
CA GLY A 71 -3.49 4.86 -3.88
C GLY A 71 -4.73 4.24 -4.53
N SER A 72 -5.91 4.43 -3.94
CA SER A 72 -7.18 3.98 -4.52
C SER A 72 -7.49 4.70 -5.84
N ALA A 73 -7.33 6.03 -5.89
CA ALA A 73 -7.52 6.81 -7.11
C ALA A 73 -6.56 6.38 -8.23
N PHE A 74 -5.28 6.16 -7.90
CA PHE A 74 -4.29 5.62 -8.83
C PHE A 74 -4.66 4.22 -9.32
N SER A 75 -5.16 3.35 -8.44
CA SER A 75 -5.61 2.01 -8.83
C SER A 75 -6.73 2.06 -9.86
N VAL A 76 -7.72 2.94 -9.68
CA VAL A 76 -8.81 3.13 -10.63
C VAL A 76 -8.28 3.62 -11.98
N LEU A 77 -7.41 4.64 -11.96
CA LEU A 77 -6.81 5.20 -13.18
C LEU A 77 -6.01 4.14 -13.95
N ILE A 78 -5.22 3.34 -13.24
CA ILE A 78 -4.44 2.25 -13.80
C ILE A 78 -5.33 1.18 -14.44
N VAL A 79 -6.40 0.76 -13.78
CA VAL A 79 -7.37 -0.21 -14.32
C VAL A 79 -8.11 0.35 -15.54
N HIS A 80 -8.23 1.67 -15.66
CA HIS A 80 -8.85 2.31 -16.82
C HIS A 80 -7.90 2.49 -18.01
N ILE A 81 -6.58 2.54 -17.77
CA ILE A 81 -5.55 2.69 -18.80
C ILE A 81 -5.09 1.33 -19.35
N ILE A 82 -5.12 0.28 -18.54
CA ILE A 82 -4.75 -1.11 -18.86
C ILE A 82 -5.97 -1.88 -19.34
#